data_AF-A0A971BDR6-F1
#
_entry.id   AF-A0A971BDR6-F1
#
_cell.length_a   1.000
_cell.length_b   1.000
_cell.length_c   1.000
_cell.angle_alpha   90.00
_cell.angle_beta   90.00
_cell.angle_gamma   90.00
#
_symmetry.space_group_name_H-M   'P 1'
#
loop_
_entity.id
_entity.type
_entity.pdbx_description
1 polymer ?
#
loop_
_entity_poly.entity_id
_entity_poly.type
_entity_poly.pdbx_seq_one_letter_code
_entity_poly.pdbx_strand_id
1 'polypeptide(L)'
;MTGTPATPDGDAPLADRAYRAAAAAYLAAPHGWQAGVHAALAEVLDLLAREEEETVRCSVLATPTLAGMTERNRLVERFAGLLGPRTEATDVARPDILAEAVGESVLELIGSYVAERRVGELPDALPTATLLALTPFVGSDAAEELAGSASDQRR
;
A
#
# COMPACT_ATOMS: atom_id res chain seq x y z
N MET A 1 -10.66 25.77 -29.92
CA MET A 1 -10.24 25.35 -28.57
C MET A 1 -11.36 24.53 -27.95
N THR A 2 -11.40 23.24 -28.26
CA THR A 2 -12.31 22.28 -27.63
C THR A 2 -11.54 21.63 -26.49
N GLY A 3 -11.93 21.95 -25.25
CA GLY A 3 -11.41 21.28 -24.07
C GLY A 3 -11.82 19.81 -24.10
N THR A 4 -10.85 18.92 -24.02
CA THR A 4 -11.09 17.51 -23.73
C THR A 4 -11.73 17.43 -22.34
N PRO A 5 -12.93 16.82 -22.20
CA PRO A 5 -13.50 16.61 -20.88
C PRO A 5 -12.58 15.66 -20.11
N ALA A 6 -12.25 16.01 -18.86
CA ALA A 6 -11.54 15.11 -17.97
C ALA A 6 -12.37 13.82 -17.82
N THR A 7 -11.78 12.70 -18.23
CA THR A 7 -12.37 11.38 -18.00
C THR A 7 -12.60 11.22 -16.50
N PRO A 8 -13.81 10.86 -16.04
CA PRO A 8 -14.02 10.56 -14.63
C PRO A 8 -13.04 9.47 -14.20
N ASP A 9 -12.55 9.56 -12.96
CA ASP A 9 -11.48 8.72 -12.40
C ASP A 9 -11.77 7.20 -12.49
N GLY A 10 -12.98 6.79 -12.84
CA GLY A 10 -13.44 5.40 -12.96
C GLY A 10 -12.87 4.58 -14.12
N ASP A 11 -12.23 5.20 -15.13
CA ASP A 11 -11.58 4.48 -16.23
C ASP A 11 -10.09 4.16 -15.97
N ALA A 12 -9.52 4.69 -14.89
CA ALA A 12 -8.11 4.44 -14.56
C ALA A 12 -7.93 3.04 -13.94
N PRO A 13 -6.85 2.30 -14.30
CA PRO A 13 -6.54 1.00 -13.69
C PRO A 13 -6.58 1.04 -12.16
N LEU A 14 -7.07 -0.02 -11.51
CA LEU A 14 -7.13 -0.11 -10.04
C LEU A 14 -5.82 0.31 -9.36
N ALA A 15 -4.68 -0.14 -9.88
CA ALA A 15 -3.34 0.22 -9.39
C ALA A 15 -3.07 1.74 -9.41
N ASP A 16 -3.52 2.44 -10.45
CA ASP A 16 -3.37 3.88 -10.58
C ASP A 16 -4.23 4.64 -9.58
N ARG A 17 -5.49 4.20 -9.42
CA ARG A 17 -6.42 4.77 -8.42
C ARG A 17 -5.90 4.55 -7.01
N ALA A 18 -5.47 3.32 -6.70
CA ALA A 18 -4.88 2.97 -5.42
C ALA A 18 -3.65 3.82 -5.11
N TYR A 19 -2.74 4.00 -6.07
CA TYR A 19 -1.56 4.83 -5.86
C TYR A 19 -1.90 6.29 -5.61
N ARG A 20 -2.85 6.86 -6.38
CA ARG A 20 -3.28 8.26 -6.16
C ARG A 20 -3.90 8.45 -4.78
N ALA A 21 -4.77 7.55 -4.35
CA ALA A 21 -5.38 7.59 -3.02
C ALA A 21 -4.31 7.47 -1.93
N ALA A 22 -3.41 6.49 -2.06
CA ALA A 22 -2.28 6.29 -1.15
C ALA A 22 -1.39 7.53 -1.02
N ALA A 23 -0.98 8.11 -2.14
CA ALA A 23 -0.12 9.30 -2.17
C ALA A 23 -0.83 10.53 -1.55
N ALA A 24 -2.13 10.70 -1.80
CA ALA A 24 -2.90 11.79 -1.20
C ALA A 24 -2.99 11.64 0.33
N ALA A 25 -3.31 10.43 0.83
CA ALA A 25 -3.37 10.16 2.26
C ALA A 25 -1.99 10.28 2.93
N TYR A 26 -0.93 9.81 2.27
CA TYR A 26 0.44 9.98 2.74
C TYR A 26 0.76 11.46 2.99
N LEU A 27 0.46 12.32 2.02
CA LEU A 27 0.77 13.75 2.08
C LEU A 27 -0.12 14.52 3.05
N ALA A 28 -1.35 14.05 3.29
CA ALA A 28 -2.29 14.67 4.21
C ALA A 28 -2.03 14.29 5.68
N ALA A 29 -1.24 13.26 5.95
CA ALA A 29 -0.98 12.79 7.30
C ALA A 29 -0.24 13.85 8.14
N PRO A 30 -0.74 14.18 9.34
CA PRO A 30 -0.21 15.30 10.14
C PRO A 30 1.11 14.99 10.88
N HIS A 31 1.55 13.73 10.93
CA HIS A 31 2.57 13.27 11.89
C HIS A 31 3.67 12.40 11.25
N GLY A 32 4.61 13.04 10.57
CA GLY A 32 5.80 12.34 10.05
C GLY A 32 5.50 11.34 8.94
N TRP A 33 6.56 10.80 8.35
CA TRP A 33 6.43 9.89 7.20
C TRP A 33 5.81 8.55 7.60
N GLN A 34 5.97 8.12 8.85
CA GLN A 34 5.41 6.86 9.35
C GLN A 34 3.88 6.90 9.38
N ALA A 35 3.28 8.01 9.86
CA ALA A 35 1.83 8.18 9.80
C ALA A 35 1.36 8.31 8.35
N GLY A 36 2.17 8.90 7.48
CA GLY A 36 1.91 8.92 6.03
C GLY A 36 1.83 7.51 5.43
N VAL A 37 2.78 6.63 5.75
CA VAL A 37 2.76 5.23 5.30
C VAL A 37 1.51 4.51 5.83
N HIS A 38 1.21 4.66 7.12
CA HIS A 38 0.02 4.06 7.72
C HIS A 38 -1.28 4.53 7.03
N ALA A 39 -1.43 5.84 6.82
CA ALA A 39 -2.59 6.42 6.13
C ALA A 39 -2.69 5.95 4.67
N ALA A 40 -1.56 5.85 3.97
CA ALA A 40 -1.51 5.31 2.61
C ALA A 40 -1.97 3.85 2.54
N LEU A 41 -1.51 3.01 3.48
CA LEU A 41 -1.95 1.61 3.58
C LEU A 41 -3.45 1.51 3.87
N ALA A 42 -3.98 2.35 4.76
CA ALA A 42 -5.40 2.38 5.07
C ALA A 42 -6.24 2.65 3.81
N GLU A 43 -5.89 3.68 3.02
CA GLU A 43 -6.62 3.99 1.78
C GLU A 43 -6.53 2.89 0.73
N VAL A 44 -5.35 2.26 0.57
CA VAL A 44 -5.19 1.15 -0.37
C VAL A 44 -6.11 -0.01 0.03
N LEU A 45 -6.05 -0.43 1.29
CA LEU A 45 -6.84 -1.57 1.78
C LEU A 45 -8.34 -1.29 1.69
N ASP A 46 -8.78 -0.08 2.07
CA ASP A 46 -10.18 0.34 1.97
C ASP A 46 -10.67 0.44 0.52
N LEU A 47 -9.83 0.89 -0.41
CA LEU A 47 -10.17 0.96 -1.83
C LEU A 47 -10.28 -0.43 -2.45
N LEU A 48 -9.32 -1.32 -2.18
CA LEU A 48 -9.34 -2.68 -2.68
C LEU A 48 -10.54 -3.48 -2.17
N ALA A 49 -10.95 -3.25 -0.91
CA ALA A 49 -12.14 -3.86 -0.31
C ALA A 49 -13.44 -3.36 -0.97
N ARG A 50 -13.52 -2.04 -1.24
CA ARG A 50 -14.68 -1.45 -1.94
C ARG A 50 -14.80 -1.93 -3.38
N GLU A 51 -13.67 -2.22 -4.03
CA GLU A 51 -13.56 -2.64 -5.43
C GLU A 51 -13.30 -4.14 -5.55
N GLU A 52 -13.94 -4.97 -4.71
CA GLU A 52 -13.63 -6.39 -4.53
C GLU A 52 -13.54 -7.19 -5.85
N GLU A 53 -14.50 -7.01 -6.77
CA GLU A 53 -14.51 -7.74 -8.04
C GLU A 53 -13.30 -7.39 -8.91
N GLU A 54 -12.90 -6.12 -8.95
CA GLU A 54 -11.72 -5.69 -9.70
C GLU A 54 -10.43 -6.14 -9.03
N THR A 55 -10.36 -6.08 -7.70
CA THR A 55 -9.23 -6.61 -6.91
C THR A 55 -9.00 -8.10 -7.22
N VAL A 56 -10.04 -8.93 -7.11
CA VAL A 56 -9.95 -10.37 -7.41
C VAL A 56 -9.48 -10.60 -8.85
N ARG A 57 -10.07 -9.89 -9.81
CA ARG A 57 -9.70 -9.99 -11.24
C ARG A 57 -8.23 -9.64 -11.47
N CYS A 58 -7.74 -8.53 -10.90
CA CYS A 58 -6.35 -8.12 -11.03
C CYS A 58 -5.38 -9.13 -10.41
N SER A 59 -5.72 -9.71 -9.26
CA SER A 59 -4.90 -10.73 -8.61
C SER A 59 -4.86 -12.05 -9.37
N VAL A 60 -5.97 -12.48 -9.99
CA VAL A 60 -6.01 -13.69 -10.84
C VAL A 60 -5.18 -13.51 -12.12
N LEU A 61 -5.12 -12.29 -12.66
CA LEU A 61 -4.33 -11.96 -13.84
C LEU A 61 -2.82 -11.79 -13.57
N ALA A 62 -2.41 -11.73 -12.29
CA ALA A 62 -1.00 -11.71 -11.86
C ALA A 62 -0.33 -13.11 -11.96
N THR A 63 -0.66 -13.87 -12.99
CA THR A 63 -0.10 -15.19 -13.36
C THR A 63 1.42 -15.10 -13.52
N PRO A 64 2.21 -16.16 -13.22
CA PRO A 64 3.68 -16.16 -13.36
C PRO A 64 4.15 -16.19 -14.82
N THR A 65 3.80 -15.15 -15.57
CA THR A 65 4.37 -14.81 -16.86
C THR A 65 5.43 -13.73 -16.63
N LEU A 66 6.44 -13.66 -17.51
CA LEU A 66 7.44 -12.58 -17.44
C LEU A 66 6.78 -11.18 -17.48
N ALA A 67 5.69 -11.04 -18.25
CA ALA A 67 4.92 -9.80 -18.30
C ALA A 67 4.21 -9.49 -16.97
N GLY A 68 3.57 -10.48 -16.35
CA GLY A 68 2.93 -10.34 -15.04
C GLY A 68 3.92 -10.02 -13.93
N MET A 69 5.09 -10.67 -13.92
CA MET A 69 6.17 -10.36 -12.99
C MET A 69 6.71 -8.94 -13.19
N THR A 70 6.87 -8.50 -14.44
CA THR A 70 7.32 -7.13 -14.74
C THR A 70 6.33 -6.09 -14.23
N GLU A 71 5.03 -6.32 -14.43
CA GLU A 71 4.00 -5.40 -13.96
C GLU A 71 3.91 -5.35 -12.44
N ARG A 72 4.03 -6.52 -11.80
CA ARG A 72 4.11 -6.64 -10.35
C ARG A 72 5.31 -5.87 -9.78
N ASN A 73 6.49 -6.01 -10.38
CA ASN A 73 7.69 -5.27 -9.94
C ASN A 73 7.50 -3.76 -10.09
N ARG A 74 6.94 -3.28 -11.21
CA ARG A 74 6.64 -1.84 -11.39
C ARG A 74 5.67 -1.31 -10.35
N LEU A 75 4.67 -2.12 -9.98
CA LEU A 75 3.74 -1.76 -8.92
C LEU A 75 4.47 -1.63 -7.58
N VAL A 76 5.28 -2.62 -7.24
CA VAL A 76 6.08 -2.62 -6.00
C VAL A 76 7.03 -1.42 -5.97
N GLU A 77 7.83 -1.19 -7.01
CA GLU A 77 8.76 -0.05 -7.11
C GLU A 77 8.03 1.29 -6.91
N ARG A 78 6.85 1.44 -7.53
CA ARG A 78 6.05 2.66 -7.43
C ARG A 78 5.56 2.91 -6.01
N PHE A 79 5.03 1.89 -5.33
CA PHE A 79 4.56 2.01 -3.95
C PHE A 79 5.70 2.07 -2.95
N ALA A 80 6.85 1.44 -3.25
CA ALA A 80 8.06 1.52 -2.45
C ALA A 80 8.58 2.96 -2.33
N GLY A 81 8.31 3.83 -3.32
CA GLY A 81 8.58 5.26 -3.21
C GLY A 81 7.79 6.00 -2.11
N LEU A 82 6.72 5.40 -1.57
CA LEU A 82 6.01 5.90 -0.39
C LEU A 82 6.64 5.40 0.92
N LEU A 83 7.49 4.37 0.86
CA LEU A 83 8.13 3.77 2.02
C LEU A 83 9.39 4.53 2.44
N GLY A 84 9.54 4.70 3.75
CA GLY A 84 10.77 5.18 4.36
C GLY A 84 10.87 6.71 4.53
N PRO A 85 11.85 7.16 5.36
CA PRO A 85 12.13 8.56 5.55
C PRO A 85 12.75 9.17 4.30
N ARG A 86 12.19 10.28 3.80
CA ARG A 86 12.77 11.00 2.65
C ARG A 86 14.10 11.70 2.96
N THR A 87 14.45 11.85 4.24
CA THR A 87 15.55 12.74 4.66
C THR A 87 16.33 12.29 5.92
N GLU A 88 15.93 11.23 6.60
CA GLU A 88 16.63 10.82 7.84
C GLU A 88 17.75 9.84 7.51
N ALA A 89 18.98 10.34 7.56
CA ALA A 89 20.17 9.51 7.50
C ALA A 89 20.20 8.60 8.74
N THR A 90 20.14 7.29 8.51
CA THR A 90 20.40 6.30 9.57
C THR A 90 21.88 5.97 9.59
N ASP A 91 22.45 5.73 10.78
CA ASP A 91 23.86 5.33 10.94
C ASP A 91 24.17 3.96 10.29
N VAL A 92 23.13 3.17 10.02
CA VAL A 92 23.21 1.89 9.31
C VAL A 92 22.71 2.06 7.88
N ALA A 93 23.57 1.73 6.91
CA ALA A 93 23.18 1.66 5.51
C ALA A 93 22.13 0.55 5.34
N ARG A 94 20.94 0.92 4.84
CA ARG A 94 19.89 -0.03 4.51
C ARG A 94 20.19 -0.66 3.14
N PRO A 95 19.90 -1.95 2.93
CA PRO A 95 19.98 -2.55 1.60
C PRO A 95 19.04 -1.85 0.63
N ASP A 96 19.50 -1.61 -0.60
CA ASP A 96 18.68 -0.97 -1.66
C ASP A 96 17.35 -1.72 -1.90
N ILE A 97 17.38 -3.05 -1.75
CA ILE A 97 16.22 -3.94 -1.93
C ILE A 97 15.15 -3.82 -0.82
N LEU A 98 15.43 -3.11 0.27
CA LEU A 98 14.58 -3.14 1.46
C LEU A 98 13.15 -2.64 1.18
N ALA A 99 13.02 -1.51 0.48
CA ALA A 99 11.71 -0.94 0.20
C ALA A 99 10.88 -1.84 -0.73
N GLU A 100 11.53 -2.47 -1.71
CA GLU A 100 10.88 -3.46 -2.58
C GLU A 100 10.45 -4.68 -1.77
N ALA A 101 11.33 -5.27 -0.96
CA ALA A 101 11.00 -6.44 -0.12
C ALA A 101 9.83 -6.17 0.83
N VAL A 102 9.73 -4.95 1.36
CA VAL A 102 8.59 -4.51 2.16
C VAL A 102 7.32 -4.39 1.32
N GLY A 103 7.38 -3.73 0.16
CA GLY A 103 6.24 -3.64 -0.76
C GLY A 103 5.72 -5.02 -1.19
N GLU A 104 6.63 -5.97 -1.40
CA GLU A 104 6.33 -7.36 -1.69
C GLU A 104 5.56 -8.04 -0.56
N SER A 105 5.98 -7.82 0.69
CA SER A 105 5.30 -8.41 1.85
C SER A 105 3.86 -7.91 2.02
N VAL A 106 3.59 -6.64 1.69
CA VAL A 106 2.24 -6.07 1.73
C VAL A 106 1.40 -6.63 0.58
N LEU A 107 1.98 -6.80 -0.61
CA LEU A 107 1.28 -7.38 -1.74
C LEU A 107 0.91 -8.86 -1.48
N GLU A 108 1.79 -9.62 -0.83
CA GLU A 108 1.52 -11.00 -0.40
C GLU A 108 0.39 -11.06 0.65
N LEU A 109 0.37 -10.13 1.61
CA LEU A 109 -0.75 -10.00 2.56
C LEU A 109 -2.08 -9.74 1.85
N ILE A 110 -2.11 -8.87 0.84
CA ILE A 110 -3.32 -8.66 0.04
C ILE A 110 -3.70 -9.94 -0.73
N GLY A 111 -2.70 -10.61 -1.30
CA GLY A 111 -2.87 -11.87 -2.02
C GLY A 111 -3.51 -12.97 -1.17
N SER A 112 -3.15 -13.06 0.11
CA SER A 112 -3.75 -14.06 1.02
C SER A 112 -5.23 -13.80 1.27
N TYR A 113 -5.65 -12.54 1.44
CA TYR A 113 -7.07 -12.17 1.58
C TYR A 113 -7.85 -12.47 0.31
N VAL A 114 -7.26 -12.28 -0.88
CA VAL A 114 -7.88 -12.68 -2.14
C VAL A 114 -8.03 -14.20 -2.22
N ALA A 115 -6.99 -14.95 -1.90
CA ALA A 115 -6.99 -16.41 -1.94
C ALA A 115 -8.03 -17.02 -0.98
N GLU A 116 -8.23 -16.39 0.19
CA GLU A 116 -9.20 -16.79 1.20
C GLU A 116 -10.62 -16.28 0.94
N ARG A 117 -10.85 -15.50 -0.14
CA ARG A 117 -12.13 -14.85 -0.45
C ARG A 117 -12.61 -13.90 0.66
N ARG A 118 -11.67 -13.16 1.23
CA ARG A 118 -11.87 -12.21 2.33
C ARG A 118 -11.53 -10.78 1.92
N VAL A 119 -11.63 -10.44 0.63
CA VAL A 119 -11.23 -9.12 0.11
C VAL A 119 -11.97 -7.97 0.80
N GLY A 120 -13.26 -8.14 1.12
CA GLY A 120 -14.04 -7.17 1.90
C GLY A 120 -13.50 -6.93 3.33
N GLU A 121 -12.65 -7.81 3.86
CA GLU A 121 -12.02 -7.71 5.19
C GLU A 121 -10.60 -7.11 5.12
N LEU A 122 -10.10 -6.69 3.95
CA LEU A 122 -8.80 -6.04 3.83
C LEU A 122 -8.57 -4.86 4.79
N PRO A 123 -9.57 -4.03 5.18
CA PRO A 123 -9.37 -2.95 6.14
C PRO A 123 -8.89 -3.44 7.52
N ASP A 124 -9.22 -4.69 7.89
CA ASP A 124 -8.81 -5.32 9.14
C ASP A 124 -7.34 -5.77 9.09
N ALA A 125 -6.74 -5.85 7.90
CA ALA A 125 -5.34 -6.16 7.70
C ALA A 125 -4.41 -4.96 8.00
N LEU A 126 -4.96 -3.75 8.20
CA LEU A 126 -4.17 -2.52 8.37
C LEU A 126 -3.11 -2.61 9.49
N PRO A 127 -3.39 -3.14 10.69
CA PRO A 127 -2.37 -3.28 11.72
C PRO A 127 -1.20 -4.16 11.24
N THR A 128 -1.50 -5.30 10.63
CA THR A 128 -0.49 -6.21 10.08
C THR A 128 0.31 -5.56 8.94
N ALA A 129 -0.37 -4.88 8.02
CA ALA A 129 0.27 -4.16 6.91
C ALA A 129 1.21 -3.06 7.43
N THR A 130 0.80 -2.35 8.49
CA THR A 130 1.62 -1.31 9.14
C THR A 130 2.87 -1.91 9.78
N LEU A 131 2.72 -3.03 10.48
CA LEU A 131 3.85 -3.75 11.08
C LEU A 131 4.84 -4.21 10.02
N LEU A 132 4.36 -4.86 8.95
CA LEU A 132 5.20 -5.29 7.83
C LEU A 132 5.91 -4.10 7.18
N ALA A 133 5.21 -2.98 7.01
CA ALA A 133 5.72 -1.80 6.34
C ALA A 133 6.76 -1.03 7.16
N LEU A 134 6.58 -0.92 8.48
CA LEU A 134 7.33 0.02 9.31
C LEU A 134 8.39 -0.63 10.20
N THR A 135 8.19 -1.89 10.65
CA THR A 135 9.13 -2.58 11.54
C THR A 135 10.59 -2.53 11.04
N PRO A 136 10.89 -2.74 9.74
CA PRO A 136 12.27 -2.71 9.25
C PRO A 136 12.93 -1.32 9.32
N PHE A 137 12.14 -0.26 9.49
CA PHE A 137 12.61 1.12 9.50
C PHE A 137 12.64 1.76 10.88
N VAL A 138 11.66 1.45 11.73
CA VAL A 138 11.49 2.08 13.05
C VAL A 138 11.51 1.11 14.24
N GLY A 139 11.63 -0.20 13.97
CA GLY A 139 11.53 -1.25 14.99
C GLY A 139 10.08 -1.60 15.35
N SER A 140 9.91 -2.69 16.09
CA SER A 140 8.59 -3.24 16.41
C SER A 140 7.75 -2.31 17.29
N ASP A 141 8.32 -1.80 18.38
CA ASP A 141 7.58 -0.98 19.37
C ASP A 141 6.91 0.24 18.72
N ALA A 142 7.67 1.00 17.93
CA ALA A 142 7.15 2.18 17.23
C ALA A 142 6.13 1.83 16.14
N ALA A 143 6.29 0.67 15.49
CA ALA A 143 5.34 0.19 14.49
C ALA A 143 4.02 -0.29 15.15
N GLU A 144 4.09 -0.92 16.31
CA GLU A 144 2.93 -1.36 17.10
C GLU A 144 2.12 -0.17 17.63
N GLU A 145 2.77 0.87 18.12
CA GLU A 145 2.10 2.11 18.56
C GLU A 145 1.27 2.73 17.42
N LEU A 146 1.84 2.83 16.22
CA LEU A 146 1.13 3.33 15.04
C LEU A 146 -0.01 2.40 14.60
N ALA A 147 0.22 1.09 14.60
CA ALA A 147 -0.78 0.10 14.24
C ALA A 147 -1.98 0.09 15.22
N GLY A 148 -1.72 0.26 16.51
CA GLY A 148 -2.73 0.28 17.57
C GLY A 148 -3.50 1.59 17.67
N SER A 149 -2.85 2.74 17.50
CA SER A 149 -3.46 4.07 17.62
C SER A 149 -4.65 4.29 16.67
N ALA A 150 -4.65 3.62 15.51
CA ALA A 150 -5.75 3.70 14.53
C ALA A 150 -6.92 2.76 14.82
N SER A 151 -6.70 1.72 15.62
CA SER A 151 -7.73 0.74 16.01
C SER A 151 -8.68 1.30 17.08
N ASP A 152 -8.19 2.23 17.90
CA ASP A 152 -9.00 2.96 18.89
C ASP A 152 -9.84 4.10 18.27
N GLN A 153 -9.47 4.60 17.09
CA GLN A 153 -10.20 5.68 16.41
C GLN A 153 -11.40 5.20 15.58
N ARG A 154 -11.51 3.89 15.30
CA ARG A 154 -12.60 3.26 14.52
C ARG A 154 -13.68 2.56 15.37
N ARG A 155 -13.59 2.61 16.71
CA ARG A 155 -14.65 2.17 17.65
C ARG A 155 -15.50 3.35 18.11
#